data_AF-A0A9E5B164-F1
#
_entry.id   AF-A0A9E5B164-F1
#
_cell.length_a   1.000
_cell.length_b   1.000
_cell.length_c   1.000
_cell.angle_alpha   90.00
_cell.angle_beta   90.00
_cell.angle_gamma   90.00
#
_symmetry.space_group_name_H-M   'P 1'
#
loop_
_entity.id
_entity.type
_entity.pdbx_description
1 polymer ?
#
loop_
_entity_poly.entity_id
_entity_poly.type
_entity_poly.pdbx_seq_one_letter_code
_entity_poly.pdbx_strand_id
1 'polypeptide(L)'
;MAQLVAEGARRVPGTEVRLRSVDEASAADVVWCDGIAVGSPTNMGILSWKMKRFWDETMRPHWMKLDGRISCAFSSAGGWGGGMELACQSILTVLMNFGFLTFGVTDYATKMHTLHYGAVTAKEPRGEEAQVACRLLGQR
;
A
#
# COMPACT_ATOMS: atom_id res chain seq x y z
N MET A 1 -8.35 -1.79 -6.04
CA MET A 1 -7.62 -2.12 -4.78
C MET A 1 -7.72 -1.00 -3.76
N ALA A 2 -7.18 0.20 -4.03
CA ALA A 2 -7.13 1.30 -3.04
C ALA A 2 -8.48 1.64 -2.39
N GLN A 3 -9.59 1.61 -3.14
CA GLN A 3 -10.95 1.80 -2.59
C GLN A 3 -11.34 0.71 -1.57
N LEU A 4 -10.98 -0.55 -1.83
CA LEU A 4 -11.25 -1.68 -0.93
C LEU A 4 -10.36 -1.63 0.31
N VAL A 5 -9.10 -1.20 0.15
CA VAL A 5 -8.21 -0.92 1.29
C VAL A 5 -8.80 0.18 2.17
N ALA A 6 -9.25 1.28 1.57
CA ALA A 6 -9.92 2.36 2.29
C ALA A 6 -11.23 1.90 2.96
N GLU A 7 -12.01 1.03 2.31
CA GLU A 7 -13.19 0.39 2.92
C GLU A 7 -12.80 -0.44 4.14
N GLY A 8 -11.73 -1.22 4.06
CA GLY A 8 -11.17 -2.00 5.17
C GLY A 8 -10.82 -1.14 6.37
N ALA A 9 -10.06 -0.06 6.15
CA ALA A 9 -9.65 0.87 7.20
C ALA A 9 -10.85 1.53 7.90
N ARG A 10 -11.88 1.92 7.15
CA ARG A 10 -13.11 2.52 7.71
C ARG A 10 -13.94 1.58 8.58
N ARG A 11 -13.66 0.27 8.56
CA ARG A 11 -14.33 -0.70 9.45
C ARG A 11 -13.82 -0.63 10.89
N VAL A 12 -12.65 -0.03 11.11
CA VAL A 12 -12.10 0.17 12.44
C VAL A 12 -12.72 1.44 13.04
N PRO A 13 -13.41 1.35 14.20
CA PRO A 13 -14.05 2.51 14.81
C PRO A 13 -13.05 3.63 15.13
N GLY A 14 -13.40 4.87 14.75
CA GLY A 14 -12.55 6.05 14.99
C GLY A 14 -11.49 6.31 13.92
N THR A 15 -11.39 5.47 12.88
CA THR A 15 -10.40 5.67 11.80
C THR A 15 -10.90 6.65 10.75
N GLU A 16 -10.25 7.82 10.66
CA GLU A 16 -10.42 8.74 9.53
C GLU A 16 -9.58 8.26 8.34
N VAL A 17 -10.15 8.28 7.12
CA VAL A 17 -9.49 7.75 5.93
C VAL A 17 -9.50 8.75 4.78
N ARG A 18 -8.30 9.16 4.34
CA ARG A 18 -8.09 9.89 3.09
C ARG A 18 -7.66 8.94 1.98
N LEU A 19 -8.33 9.04 0.84
CA LEU A 19 -7.98 8.33 -0.39
C LEU A 19 -7.52 9.36 -1.43
N ARG A 20 -6.30 9.19 -1.93
CA ARG A 20 -5.66 10.07 -2.91
C ARG A 20 -5.00 9.25 -4.01
N SER A 21 -5.10 9.72 -5.24
CA SER A 21 -4.19 9.29 -6.30
C SER A 21 -2.83 9.97 -6.13
N VAL A 22 -1.76 9.41 -6.70
CA VAL A 22 -0.43 10.03 -6.61
C VAL A 22 -0.36 11.41 -7.29
N ASP A 23 -1.24 11.66 -8.28
CA ASP A 23 -1.30 12.94 -8.99
C ASP A 23 -2.00 14.04 -8.15
N GLU A 24 -2.78 13.66 -7.14
CA GLU A 24 -3.52 14.57 -6.24
C GLU A 24 -2.94 14.63 -4.82
N ALA A 25 -2.11 13.66 -4.45
CA ALA A 25 -1.52 13.56 -3.12
C ALA A 25 -0.48 14.66 -2.90
N SER A 26 -0.44 15.17 -1.67
CA SER A 26 0.54 16.17 -1.23
C SER A 26 1.32 15.67 -0.02
N ALA A 27 2.42 16.35 0.31
CA ALA A 27 3.14 16.05 1.54
C ALA A 27 2.27 16.25 2.80
N ALA A 28 1.30 17.16 2.75
CA ALA A 28 0.38 17.40 3.86
C ALA A 28 -0.52 16.19 4.16
N ASP A 29 -0.84 15.36 3.16
CA ASP A 29 -1.60 14.13 3.38
C ASP A 29 -0.78 13.10 4.16
N VAL A 30 0.52 13.00 3.88
CA VAL A 30 1.42 12.07 4.60
C VAL A 30 1.77 12.58 6.00
N VAL A 31 1.91 13.90 6.16
CA VAL A 31 2.10 14.52 7.49
C VAL A 31 0.85 14.34 8.37
N TRP A 32 -0.34 14.29 7.79
CA TRP A 32 -1.59 14.12 8.51
C TRP A 32 -1.80 12.68 9.03
N CYS A 33 -1.36 11.64 8.32
CA CYS A 33 -1.78 10.26 8.61
C CYS A 33 -0.90 9.51 9.63
N ASP A 34 -1.48 8.88 10.64
CA ASP A 34 -0.72 7.99 11.55
C ASP A 34 -0.20 6.72 10.85
N GLY A 35 -0.95 6.24 9.86
CA GLY A 35 -0.60 5.10 9.03
C GLY A 35 -0.95 5.30 7.55
N ILE A 36 -0.19 4.66 6.65
CA ILE A 36 -0.40 4.77 5.20
C ILE A 36 -0.32 3.41 4.49
N ALA A 37 -1.30 3.13 3.62
CA ALA A 37 -1.25 2.04 2.67
C ALA A 37 -0.88 2.58 1.28
N VAL A 38 0.31 2.22 0.77
CA VAL A 38 0.81 2.71 -0.52
C VAL A 38 0.60 1.69 -1.62
N GLY A 39 -0.07 2.12 -2.67
CA GLY A 39 -0.40 1.28 -3.83
C GLY A 39 0.36 1.65 -5.09
N SER A 40 0.77 0.67 -5.87
CA SER A 40 1.33 0.90 -7.21
C SER A 40 0.99 -0.24 -8.16
N PRO A 41 0.78 0.00 -9.47
CA PRO A 41 0.86 -1.08 -10.43
C PRO A 41 2.29 -1.65 -10.44
N THR A 42 2.41 -2.95 -10.66
CA THR A 42 3.70 -3.61 -10.88
C THR A 42 4.24 -3.18 -12.24
N ASN A 43 5.26 -2.33 -12.24
CA ASN A 43 5.92 -1.86 -13.45
C ASN A 43 7.35 -2.39 -13.43
N MET A 44 7.62 -3.38 -14.30
CA MET A 44 8.91 -4.07 -14.36
C MET A 44 9.36 -4.63 -13.00
N GLY A 45 8.40 -5.20 -12.25
CA GLY A 45 8.65 -5.83 -10.94
C GLY A 45 8.75 -4.86 -9.76
N ILE A 46 8.61 -3.55 -9.98
CA ILE A 46 8.72 -2.53 -8.93
C ILE A 46 7.56 -1.51 -8.99
N LEU A 47 7.53 -0.58 -8.03
CA LEU A 47 6.64 0.57 -8.02
C LEU A 47 6.76 1.43 -9.30
N SER A 48 5.68 2.10 -9.66
CA SER A 48 5.65 3.03 -10.78
C SER A 48 6.60 4.22 -10.56
N TRP A 49 7.12 4.76 -11.66
CA TRP A 49 8.01 5.93 -11.62
C TRP A 49 7.34 7.15 -10.96
N LYS A 50 6.03 7.34 -11.14
CA LYS A 50 5.28 8.43 -10.50
C LYS A 50 5.27 8.28 -8.99
N MET A 51 5.05 7.06 -8.49
CA MET A 51 5.09 6.79 -7.06
C MET A 51 6.50 7.02 -6.51
N LYS A 52 7.54 6.55 -7.20
CA LYS A 52 8.92 6.79 -6.80
C LYS A 52 9.26 8.29 -6.78
N ARG A 53 8.83 9.03 -7.80
CA ARG A 53 9.00 10.50 -7.88
C ARG A 53 8.35 11.24 -6.72
N PHE A 54 7.14 10.84 -6.31
CA PHE A 54 6.47 11.44 -5.14
C PHE A 54 7.34 11.33 -3.88
N TRP A 55 7.95 10.17 -3.63
CA TRP A 55 8.85 9.98 -2.49
C TRP A 55 10.18 10.73 -2.64
N ASP A 56 10.77 10.71 -3.84
CA ASP A 56 12.08 11.33 -4.11
C ASP A 56 12.06 12.86 -4.15
N GLU A 57 10.94 13.46 -4.59
CA GLU A 57 10.80 14.90 -4.79
C GLU A 57 9.84 15.53 -3.77
N THR A 58 8.58 15.09 -3.73
CA THR A 58 7.55 15.70 -2.89
C THR A 58 7.77 15.45 -1.41
N MET A 59 8.16 14.22 -1.04
CA MET A 59 8.36 13.84 0.37
C MET A 59 9.78 14.10 0.88
N ARG A 60 10.77 14.31 0.00
CA ARG A 60 12.17 14.54 0.39
C ARG A 60 12.35 15.60 1.51
N PRO A 61 11.67 16.76 1.51
CA PRO A 61 11.81 17.75 2.58
C PRO A 61 11.34 17.28 3.97
N HIS A 62 10.60 16.17 4.03
CA HIS A 62 10.06 15.56 5.24
C HIS A 62 10.82 14.31 5.71
N TRP A 63 11.88 13.92 4.99
CA TRP A 63 12.73 12.80 5.38
C TRP A 63 13.39 13.09 6.75
N MET A 64 13.46 12.08 7.62
CA MET A 64 13.84 12.17 9.06
C MET A 64 12.89 12.98 9.95
N LYS A 65 11.70 13.38 9.48
CA LYS A 65 10.73 14.16 10.27
C LYS A 65 9.46 13.38 10.60
N LEU A 66 9.31 12.18 10.03
CA LEU A 66 8.08 11.39 10.11
C LEU A 66 8.35 9.92 10.50
N ASP A 67 9.52 9.64 11.06
CA ASP A 67 9.90 8.33 11.56
C ASP A 67 8.86 7.80 12.56
N GLY A 68 8.65 6.47 12.55
CA GLY A 68 7.70 5.80 13.43
C GLY A 68 6.26 5.74 12.92
N ARG A 69 5.91 6.39 11.80
CA ARG A 69 4.61 6.15 11.14
C ARG A 69 4.50 4.72 10.64
N ILE A 70 3.27 4.19 10.63
CA ILE A 70 3.00 2.81 10.23
C ILE A 70 2.72 2.76 8.73
N SER A 71 3.16 1.71 8.04
CA SER A 71 2.80 1.56 6.63
C SER A 71 2.74 0.13 6.11
N CYS A 72 1.98 -0.03 5.02
CA CYS A 72 1.87 -1.28 4.28
C CYS A 72 1.77 -0.99 2.77
N ALA A 73 1.85 -2.05 1.96
CA ALA A 73 1.86 -1.94 0.51
C ALA A 73 0.75 -2.76 -0.15
N PHE A 74 0.37 -2.40 -1.37
CA PHE A 74 -0.43 -3.26 -2.25
C PHE A 74 -0.09 -3.05 -3.72
N SER A 75 -0.28 -4.08 -4.54
CA SER A 75 0.10 -4.02 -5.94
C SER A 75 -0.77 -4.89 -6.85
N SER A 76 -0.91 -4.47 -8.10
CA SER A 76 -1.55 -5.23 -9.17
C SER A 76 -0.60 -5.42 -10.35
N ALA A 77 -0.55 -6.63 -10.92
CA ALA A 77 0.23 -6.95 -12.12
C ALA A 77 -0.64 -7.52 -13.24
N GLY A 78 -0.05 -7.73 -14.43
CA GLY A 78 -0.77 -8.35 -15.56
C GLY A 78 -1.19 -9.80 -15.34
N GLY A 79 -0.50 -10.53 -14.45
CA GLY A 79 -0.74 -11.95 -14.18
C GLY A 79 -0.08 -12.44 -12.88
N TRP A 80 -0.53 -13.61 -12.40
CA TRP A 80 0.10 -14.31 -11.28
C TRP A 80 1.53 -14.74 -11.65
N GLY A 81 2.46 -14.64 -10.70
CA GLY A 81 3.91 -14.75 -10.98
C GLY A 81 4.52 -13.51 -11.62
N GLY A 82 3.74 -12.45 -11.88
CA GLY A 82 4.20 -11.21 -12.51
C GLY A 82 4.95 -10.21 -11.60
N GLY A 83 5.33 -10.61 -10.39
CA GLY A 83 6.17 -9.79 -9.50
C GLY A 83 5.45 -8.83 -8.55
N MET A 84 4.16 -9.03 -8.24
CA MET A 84 3.41 -8.13 -7.34
C MET A 84 3.97 -8.06 -5.92
N GLU A 85 4.45 -9.19 -5.41
CA GLU A 85 5.11 -9.24 -4.10
C GLU A 85 6.42 -8.45 -4.11
N LEU A 86 7.20 -8.54 -5.20
CA LEU A 86 8.42 -7.75 -5.39
C LEU A 86 8.11 -6.26 -5.53
N ALA A 87 7.01 -5.92 -6.20
CA ALA A 87 6.54 -4.54 -6.26
C ALA A 87 6.15 -4.02 -4.87
N CYS A 88 5.45 -4.83 -4.07
CA CYS A 88 5.17 -4.48 -2.67
C CYS A 88 6.48 -4.29 -1.88
N GLN A 89 7.44 -5.21 -2.00
CA GLN A 89 8.77 -5.08 -1.37
C GLN A 89 9.50 -3.79 -1.79
N SER A 90 9.40 -3.39 -3.05
CA SER A 90 10.00 -2.12 -3.53
C SER A 90 9.34 -0.89 -2.89
N ILE A 91 8.02 -0.93 -2.66
CA ILE A 91 7.29 0.11 -1.94
C ILE A 91 7.72 0.13 -0.47
N LEU A 92 7.73 -1.03 0.19
CA LEU A 92 8.13 -1.14 1.60
C LEU A 92 9.57 -0.69 1.81
N THR A 93 10.48 -0.98 0.88
CA THR A 93 11.87 -0.48 0.93
C THR A 93 11.95 1.04 0.95
N VAL A 94 11.15 1.72 0.12
CA VAL A 94 11.09 3.19 0.12
C VAL A 94 10.55 3.73 1.44
N LEU A 95 9.53 3.08 2.00
CA LEU A 95 8.90 3.50 3.25
C LEU A 95 9.80 3.25 4.47
N MET A 96 10.49 2.11 4.51
CA MET A 96 11.51 1.82 5.52
C MET A 96 12.65 2.85 5.46
N ASN A 97 13.08 3.25 4.26
CA ASN A 97 14.09 4.31 4.12
C ASN A 97 13.60 5.66 4.66
N PHE A 98 12.29 5.91 4.64
CA PHE A 98 11.67 7.09 5.24
C PHE A 98 11.50 7.00 6.77
N GLY A 99 11.91 5.88 7.39
CA GLY A 99 11.80 5.66 8.83
C GLY A 99 10.46 5.08 9.29
N PHE A 100 9.64 4.56 8.38
CA PHE A 100 8.33 3.98 8.73
C PHE A 100 8.46 2.56 9.26
N LEU A 101 7.56 2.19 10.18
CA LEU A 101 7.36 0.82 10.63
C LEU A 101 6.46 0.09 9.61
N THR A 102 7.08 -0.72 8.77
CA THR A 102 6.39 -1.41 7.68
C THR A 102 5.90 -2.80 8.09
N PHE A 103 4.71 -3.19 7.65
CA PHE A 103 4.15 -4.52 7.90
C PHE A 103 3.43 -5.10 6.67
N GLY A 104 3.24 -6.42 6.71
CA GLY A 104 2.22 -7.11 5.91
C GLY A 104 1.34 -7.96 6.83
N VAL A 105 0.43 -8.76 6.27
CA VAL A 105 -0.63 -9.40 7.06
C VAL A 105 -0.57 -10.92 6.94
N THR A 106 -0.64 -11.61 8.09
CA THR A 106 -0.58 -13.08 8.17
C THR A 106 -1.89 -13.76 7.83
N ASP A 107 -3.00 -13.03 7.89
CA ASP A 107 -4.35 -13.52 7.63
C ASP A 107 -4.46 -14.18 6.25
N TYR A 108 -5.16 -15.31 6.20
CA TYR A 108 -5.58 -15.93 4.95
C TYR A 108 -6.98 -15.39 4.61
N ALA A 109 -7.07 -14.59 3.55
CA ALA A 109 -8.33 -14.06 3.03
C ALA A 109 -9.25 -15.20 2.56
N THR A 110 -8.67 -16.25 1.97
CA THR A 110 -9.31 -17.54 1.66
C THR A 110 -8.29 -18.67 1.82
N LYS A 111 -8.72 -19.94 1.66
CA LYS A 111 -7.90 -21.15 1.94
C LYS A 111 -6.49 -21.15 1.35
N MET A 112 -6.25 -20.43 0.24
CA MET A 112 -4.96 -20.37 -0.45
C MET A 112 -4.61 -18.94 -0.92
N HIS A 113 -5.14 -17.91 -0.26
CA HIS A 113 -4.89 -16.52 -0.63
C HIS A 113 -4.58 -15.69 0.62
N THR A 114 -3.39 -15.10 0.67
CA THR A 114 -2.90 -14.29 1.79
C THR A 114 -2.16 -13.05 1.26
N LEU A 115 -1.68 -12.19 2.16
CA LEU A 115 -1.14 -10.86 1.87
C LEU A 115 0.07 -10.51 2.76
N HIS A 116 1.00 -11.46 2.88
CA HIS A 116 2.16 -11.39 3.79
C HIS A 116 3.09 -10.20 3.57
N TYR A 117 3.18 -9.68 2.35
CA TYR A 117 3.98 -8.48 2.02
C TYR A 117 3.12 -7.30 1.57
N GLY A 118 1.80 -7.44 1.64
CA GLY A 118 0.85 -6.53 1.03
C GLY A 118 -0.22 -7.26 0.24
N ALA A 119 -1.36 -6.59 0.01
CA ALA A 119 -2.43 -7.15 -0.82
C ALA A 119 -2.00 -7.15 -2.30
N VAL A 120 -2.17 -8.28 -2.97
CA VAL A 120 -1.77 -8.46 -4.37
C VAL A 120 -2.92 -9.02 -5.22
N THR A 121 -3.01 -8.60 -6.48
CA THR A 121 -3.98 -9.20 -7.41
C THR A 121 -3.51 -9.11 -8.86
N ALA A 122 -3.65 -10.21 -9.60
CA ALA A 122 -3.53 -10.13 -11.05
C ALA A 122 -4.71 -9.33 -11.60
N LYS A 123 -4.43 -8.27 -12.36
CA LYS A 123 -5.40 -7.35 -12.96
C LYS A 123 -6.31 -6.72 -11.89
N GLU A 124 -7.60 -6.63 -12.17
CA GLU A 124 -8.60 -6.04 -11.28
C GLU A 124 -8.99 -7.04 -10.17
N PRO A 125 -9.18 -6.60 -8.90
CA PRO A 125 -9.60 -7.47 -7.81
C PRO A 125 -11.09 -7.86 -7.93
N ARG A 126 -11.41 -8.74 -8.88
CA ARG A 126 -12.79 -9.20 -9.14
C ARG A 126 -13.20 -10.33 -8.20
N GLY A 127 -12.29 -11.28 -7.95
CA GLY A 127 -12.53 -12.42 -7.06
C GLY A 127 -12.69 -12.01 -5.61
N GLU A 128 -13.46 -12.79 -4.85
CA GLU A 128 -13.69 -12.57 -3.43
C GLU A 128 -12.38 -12.54 -2.66
N GLU A 129 -11.45 -13.43 -3.00
CA GLU A 129 -10.14 -13.54 -2.38
C GLU A 129 -9.33 -12.23 -2.45
N ALA A 130 -9.30 -11.60 -3.63
CA ALA A 130 -8.59 -10.34 -3.83
C ALA A 130 -9.30 -9.17 -3.14
N GLN A 131 -10.65 -9.17 -3.13
CA GLN A 131 -11.43 -8.14 -2.46
C GLN A 131 -11.27 -8.20 -0.94
N VAL A 132 -11.38 -9.39 -0.36
CA VAL A 132 -11.18 -9.62 1.08
C VAL A 132 -9.74 -9.28 1.47
N ALA A 133 -8.74 -9.69 0.70
CA ALA A 133 -7.35 -9.34 0.96
C ALA A 133 -7.12 -7.82 0.99
N CYS A 134 -7.68 -7.07 0.04
CA CYS A 134 -7.58 -5.61 0.06
C CYS A 134 -8.21 -5.00 1.32
N ARG A 135 -9.39 -5.48 1.74
CA ARG A 135 -10.06 -4.97 2.94
C ARG A 135 -9.31 -5.34 4.22
N LEU A 136 -8.79 -6.57 4.32
CA LEU A 136 -7.98 -7.01 5.45
C LEU A 136 -6.73 -6.13 5.61
N LEU A 137 -6.06 -5.79 4.51
CA LEU A 137 -4.88 -4.92 4.55
C LEU A 137 -5.19 -3.56 5.20
N GLY A 138 -6.34 -2.96 4.87
CA GLY A 138 -6.73 -1.68 5.46
C GLY A 138 -7.24 -1.80 6.88
N GLN A 139 -7.85 -2.93 7.25
CA GLN A 139 -8.41 -3.16 8.58
C GLN A 139 -7.35 -3.42 9.65
N ARG A 140 -6.17 -3.92 9.27
CA ARG A 140 -5.03 -4.18 10.14
C ARG A 140 -4.17 -2.93 10.31
#